data_AF-A0A7S3Q5D1-F1
#
_entry.id   AF-A0A7S3Q5D1-F1
#
_cell.length_a   1.000
_cell.length_b   1.000
_cell.length_c   1.000
_cell.angle_alpha   90.00
_cell.angle_beta   90.00
_cell.angle_gamma   90.00
#
_symmetry.space_group_name_H-M   'P 1'
#
loop_
_entity.id
_entity.type
_entity.pdbx_description
1 polymer ?
#
loop_
_entity_poly.entity_id
_entity_poly.type
_entity_poly.pdbx_seq_one_letter_code
_entity_poly.pdbx_strand_id
1 'polypeptide(L)'
;MELFVEYGNEWFSGREYKFGPLPLSHHFDNADDIVERFWRTAKEEDQFAEDLYNFTLDLVTDVKLKMAMPKDFEDAKKAKQDGTAILTVPEAVKTDEWLKENGTCLDNIRADQSTVDQAGRGAFATRKLKQGTAIAPLPMIHMDRHKLQIFEEGNPKASHQQMILNYSYGHKDSSLLLFPYSPVVNYINNNIDKEKVNAEVRWSTGFGKNWENKTTAEIFETENYAGLVLEIIAIKDIQEDEEIFIDYGQAWDDAWQKHLNDWKRTPDSEYFIPVHRLNQSDNQDARTEAEQRNNPYPPNVEIICYIQNEIFEQEAQTRGEVPYERYMAEAENQNSSQKCKIVRRSDDSNGQSKYLVAITKIEGGKTIQVNNVPRQNIELVNRPYSSDQHLENSFRHEIQIPDSIFPEKWRDLKG
;
A
#
# COMPACT_ATOMS: atom_id res chain seq x y z
N MET A 1 -11.14 8.17 -15.98
CA MET A 1 -10.90 6.71 -15.91
C MET A 1 -11.24 6.30 -14.49
N GLU A 2 -12.37 5.63 -14.31
CA GLU A 2 -12.74 5.05 -13.01
C GLU A 2 -12.00 3.73 -12.85
N LEU A 3 -11.38 3.53 -11.68
CA LEU A 3 -10.74 2.27 -11.32
C LEU A 3 -11.71 1.49 -10.43
N PHE A 4 -12.36 0.49 -11.02
CA PHE A 4 -13.17 -0.46 -10.27
C PHE A 4 -12.29 -1.65 -9.86
N VAL A 5 -12.35 -2.02 -8.58
CA VAL A 5 -11.70 -3.23 -8.07
C VAL A 5 -12.74 -4.34 -8.01
N GLU A 6 -12.53 -5.37 -8.83
CA GLU A 6 -13.33 -6.59 -8.77
C GLU A 6 -12.73 -7.54 -7.72
N TYR A 7 -13.41 -7.69 -6.58
CA TYR A 7 -12.97 -8.58 -5.51
C TYR A 7 -13.29 -10.07 -5.79
N GLY A 8 -14.10 -10.35 -6.82
CA GLY A 8 -14.55 -11.70 -7.17
C GLY A 8 -15.63 -12.26 -6.24
N ASN A 9 -16.37 -13.27 -6.73
CA ASN A 9 -17.46 -13.89 -5.97
C ASN A 9 -16.96 -14.61 -4.70
N GLU A 10 -15.76 -15.18 -4.72
CA GLU A 10 -15.19 -15.91 -3.57
C GLU A 10 -14.95 -14.99 -2.37
N TRP A 11 -14.62 -13.73 -2.61
CA TRP A 11 -14.36 -12.78 -1.52
C TRP A 11 -15.62 -12.53 -0.69
N PHE A 12 -16.78 -12.44 -1.36
CA PHE A 12 -18.08 -12.23 -0.72
C PHE A 12 -18.66 -13.52 -0.14
N SER A 13 -18.56 -14.66 -0.86
CA SER A 13 -19.10 -15.94 -0.38
C SER A 13 -18.40 -16.41 0.90
N GLY A 14 -17.08 -16.20 1.02
CA GLY A 14 -16.33 -16.50 2.24
C GLY A 14 -16.59 -15.55 3.42
N ARG A 15 -17.37 -14.49 3.23
CA ARG A 15 -17.61 -13.41 4.22
C ARG A 15 -19.09 -13.12 4.48
N GLU A 16 -19.97 -14.07 4.15
CA GLU A 16 -21.41 -13.95 4.38
C GLU A 16 -21.75 -13.66 5.86
N TYR A 17 -20.97 -14.19 6.81
CA TYR A 17 -21.13 -13.88 8.24
C TYR A 17 -21.00 -12.38 8.59
N LYS A 18 -20.30 -11.60 7.76
CA LYS A 18 -20.04 -10.17 7.99
C LYS A 18 -21.03 -9.28 7.26
N PHE A 19 -21.42 -9.66 6.05
CA PHE A 19 -22.21 -8.80 5.16
C PHE A 19 -23.65 -9.29 4.94
N GLY A 20 -23.99 -10.47 5.46
CA GLY A 20 -25.27 -11.12 5.17
C GLY A 20 -25.31 -11.74 3.77
N PRO A 21 -26.50 -12.21 3.32
CA PRO A 21 -26.66 -12.92 2.07
C PRO A 21 -26.61 -11.97 0.88
N LEU A 22 -25.41 -11.56 0.46
CA LEU A 22 -25.23 -10.73 -0.72
C LEU A 22 -25.44 -11.55 -2.01
N PRO A 23 -26.16 -11.02 -3.02
CA PRO A 23 -26.20 -11.62 -4.35
C PRO A 23 -24.80 -11.60 -4.97
N LEU A 24 -24.47 -12.71 -5.64
CA LEU A 24 -23.24 -12.91 -6.41
C LEU A 24 -23.54 -12.76 -7.91
N SER A 25 -22.53 -12.69 -8.77
CA SER A 25 -22.73 -12.44 -10.21
C SER A 25 -23.77 -13.39 -10.84
N HIS A 26 -23.69 -14.69 -10.55
CA HIS A 26 -24.63 -15.69 -11.09
C HIS A 26 -26.08 -15.52 -10.61
N HIS A 27 -26.31 -14.82 -9.49
CA HIS A 27 -27.68 -14.49 -9.06
C HIS A 27 -28.28 -13.39 -9.93
N PHE A 28 -27.47 -12.42 -10.38
CA PHE A 28 -27.89 -11.41 -11.35
C PHE A 28 -28.12 -12.02 -12.72
N ASP A 29 -27.23 -12.92 -13.18
CA ASP A 29 -27.44 -13.66 -14.44
C ASP A 29 -28.78 -14.43 -14.41
N ASN A 30 -29.06 -15.12 -13.30
CA ASN A 30 -30.32 -15.85 -13.13
C ASN A 30 -31.54 -14.91 -13.03
N ALA A 31 -31.40 -13.74 -12.38
CA ALA A 31 -32.47 -12.77 -12.28
C ALA A 31 -32.79 -12.15 -13.64
N ASP A 32 -31.77 -11.81 -14.43
CA ASP A 32 -31.91 -11.33 -15.80
C ASP A 32 -32.63 -12.35 -16.68
N ASP A 33 -32.25 -13.63 -16.57
CA ASP A 33 -32.92 -14.75 -17.26
C ASP A 33 -34.42 -14.84 -16.92
N ILE A 34 -34.79 -14.66 -15.65
CA ILE A 34 -36.18 -14.68 -15.20
C ILE A 34 -36.95 -13.47 -15.75
N VAL A 35 -36.36 -12.27 -15.65
CA VAL A 35 -36.95 -11.02 -16.17
C VAL A 35 -37.14 -11.09 -17.68
N GLU A 36 -36.16 -11.62 -18.42
CA GLU A 36 -36.26 -11.78 -19.87
C GLU A 36 -37.40 -12.74 -20.24
N ARG A 37 -37.50 -13.89 -19.56
CA ARG A 37 -38.58 -14.88 -19.79
C ARG A 37 -39.95 -14.32 -19.44
N PHE A 38 -40.05 -13.55 -18.36
CA PHE A 38 -41.26 -12.84 -17.99
C PHE A 38 -41.70 -11.91 -19.13
N TRP A 39 -40.80 -11.07 -19.66
CA TRP A 39 -41.11 -10.13 -20.74
C TRP A 39 -41.30 -10.76 -22.13
N ARG A 40 -40.87 -12.02 -22.35
CA ARG A 40 -41.25 -12.79 -23.54
C ARG A 40 -42.73 -13.17 -23.54
N THR A 41 -43.34 -13.25 -22.35
CA THR A 41 -44.72 -13.72 -22.17
C THR A 41 -45.68 -12.58 -21.87
N ALA A 42 -45.25 -11.62 -21.04
CA ALA A 42 -46.03 -10.45 -20.66
C ALA A 42 -45.85 -9.30 -21.64
N LYS A 43 -46.90 -8.48 -21.80
CA LYS A 43 -46.83 -7.19 -22.51
C LYS A 43 -46.92 -6.07 -21.48
N GLU A 44 -46.15 -5.00 -21.69
CA GLU A 44 -46.07 -3.85 -20.75
C GLU A 44 -47.42 -3.16 -20.51
N GLU A 45 -48.33 -3.21 -21.49
CA GLU A 45 -49.64 -2.56 -21.46
C GLU A 45 -50.74 -3.45 -20.86
N ASP A 46 -50.42 -4.69 -20.48
CA ASP A 46 -51.38 -5.66 -19.96
C ASP A 46 -51.65 -5.40 -18.46
N GLN A 47 -52.92 -5.23 -18.11
CA GLN A 47 -53.36 -5.06 -16.72
C GLN A 47 -53.00 -6.25 -15.83
N PHE A 48 -52.78 -7.44 -16.41
CA PHE A 48 -52.40 -8.63 -15.66
C PHE A 48 -50.88 -8.81 -15.49
N ALA A 49 -50.06 -8.02 -16.20
CA ALA A 49 -48.61 -8.20 -16.17
C ALA A 49 -48.00 -7.92 -14.79
N GLU A 50 -48.54 -6.93 -14.06
CA GLU A 50 -48.09 -6.61 -12.71
C GLU A 50 -48.39 -7.74 -11.72
N ASP A 51 -49.60 -8.29 -11.74
CA ASP A 51 -49.99 -9.43 -10.90
C ASP A 51 -49.15 -10.68 -11.22
N LEU A 52 -48.91 -10.94 -12.50
CA LEU A 52 -48.07 -12.05 -12.94
C LEU A 52 -46.61 -11.87 -12.50
N TYR A 53 -46.09 -10.64 -12.51
CA TYR A 53 -44.75 -10.34 -12.04
C TYR A 53 -44.63 -10.57 -10.53
N ASN A 54 -45.59 -10.08 -9.74
CA ASN A 54 -45.63 -10.29 -8.30
C ASN A 54 -45.68 -11.78 -7.96
N PHE A 55 -46.50 -12.55 -8.68
CA PHE A 55 -46.51 -14.01 -8.54
C PHE A 55 -45.16 -14.65 -8.91
N THR A 56 -44.50 -14.15 -9.96
CA THR A 56 -43.15 -14.63 -10.33
C THR A 56 -42.14 -14.37 -9.22
N LEU A 57 -42.18 -13.19 -8.59
CA LEU A 57 -41.30 -12.82 -7.47
C LEU A 57 -41.55 -13.69 -6.22
N ASP A 58 -42.80 -14.10 -5.98
CA ASP A 58 -43.16 -15.00 -4.90
C ASP A 58 -42.66 -16.44 -5.10
N LEU A 59 -42.50 -16.88 -6.35
CA LEU A 59 -41.91 -18.19 -6.66
C LEU A 59 -40.39 -18.25 -6.45
N VAL A 60 -39.72 -17.10 -6.36
CA VAL A 60 -38.27 -17.04 -6.08
C VAL A 60 -38.03 -17.26 -4.58
N THR A 61 -37.56 -18.46 -4.23
CA THR A 61 -37.32 -18.87 -2.83
C THR A 61 -35.89 -18.67 -2.38
N ASP A 62 -34.92 -18.63 -3.30
CA ASP A 62 -33.53 -18.32 -2.98
C ASP A 62 -33.41 -16.84 -2.58
N VAL A 63 -32.87 -16.59 -1.38
CA VAL A 63 -32.80 -15.25 -0.79
C VAL A 63 -31.92 -14.32 -1.61
N LYS A 64 -30.77 -14.80 -2.10
CA LYS A 64 -29.81 -13.99 -2.86
C LYS A 64 -30.35 -13.68 -4.25
N LEU A 65 -30.97 -14.66 -4.90
CA LEU A 65 -31.67 -14.45 -6.16
C LEU A 65 -32.82 -13.46 -5.99
N LYS A 66 -33.63 -13.58 -4.93
CA LYS A 66 -34.71 -12.64 -4.64
C LYS A 66 -34.20 -11.21 -4.39
N MET A 67 -33.02 -11.06 -3.81
CA MET A 67 -32.37 -9.75 -3.65
C MET A 67 -31.83 -9.17 -4.97
N ALA A 68 -31.48 -10.02 -5.93
CA ALA A 68 -31.09 -9.62 -7.29
C ALA A 68 -32.30 -9.31 -8.19
N MET A 69 -33.49 -9.83 -7.88
CA MET A 69 -34.71 -9.56 -8.65
C MET A 69 -35.18 -8.11 -8.48
N PRO A 70 -35.79 -7.51 -9.54
CA PRO A 70 -36.48 -6.23 -9.42
C PRO A 70 -37.57 -6.28 -8.36
N LYS A 71 -37.63 -5.24 -7.51
CA LYS A 71 -38.50 -5.24 -6.31
C LYS A 71 -39.98 -5.12 -6.65
N ASP A 72 -40.29 -4.50 -7.78
CA ASP A 72 -41.63 -4.28 -8.27
C ASP A 72 -41.65 -4.29 -9.80
N PHE A 73 -42.86 -4.14 -10.36
CA PHE A 73 -43.08 -4.18 -11.80
C PHE A 73 -42.44 -3.00 -12.54
N GLU A 74 -42.31 -1.82 -11.92
CA GLU A 74 -41.65 -0.66 -12.53
C GLU A 74 -40.14 -0.87 -12.63
N ASP A 75 -39.53 -1.42 -11.60
CA ASP A 75 -38.12 -1.81 -11.65
C ASP A 75 -37.90 -2.95 -12.64
N ALA A 76 -38.85 -3.88 -12.81
CA ALA A 76 -38.77 -4.92 -13.84
C ALA A 76 -38.76 -4.36 -15.26
N LYS A 77 -39.45 -3.23 -15.51
CA LYS A 77 -39.41 -2.52 -16.80
C LYS A 77 -38.04 -1.92 -17.06
N LYS A 78 -37.40 -1.36 -16.04
CA LYS A 78 -36.02 -0.83 -16.13
C LYS A 78 -35.01 -1.96 -16.36
N ALA A 79 -35.11 -3.04 -15.57
CA ALA A 79 -34.23 -4.20 -15.69
C ALA A 79 -34.30 -4.88 -17.05
N LYS A 80 -35.44 -4.80 -17.74
CA LYS A 80 -35.58 -5.28 -19.12
C LYS A 80 -34.57 -4.64 -20.09
N GLN A 81 -34.23 -3.37 -19.86
CA GLN A 81 -33.35 -2.59 -20.73
C GLN A 81 -31.90 -2.63 -20.24
N ASP A 82 -31.71 -2.48 -18.93
CA ASP A 82 -30.40 -2.19 -18.34
C ASP A 82 -29.83 -3.34 -17.49
N GLY A 83 -30.57 -4.45 -17.37
CA GLY A 83 -30.25 -5.57 -16.48
C GLY A 83 -30.66 -5.34 -15.03
N THR A 84 -30.66 -6.39 -14.23
CA THR A 84 -31.08 -6.35 -12.83
C THR A 84 -30.01 -5.78 -11.90
N ALA A 85 -28.74 -5.95 -12.26
CA ALA A 85 -27.61 -5.46 -11.45
C ALA A 85 -27.65 -3.94 -11.23
N ILE A 86 -28.05 -3.15 -12.24
CA ILE A 86 -28.06 -1.69 -12.15
C ILE A 86 -29.05 -1.17 -11.09
N LEU A 87 -30.09 -1.95 -10.78
CA LEU A 87 -31.08 -1.61 -9.75
C LEU A 87 -30.52 -1.71 -8.34
N THR A 88 -29.44 -2.46 -8.14
CA THR A 88 -28.78 -2.56 -6.82
C THR A 88 -27.88 -1.36 -6.54
N VAL A 89 -27.53 -0.60 -7.57
CA VAL A 89 -26.74 0.62 -7.46
C VAL A 89 -27.38 1.71 -8.33
N PRO A 90 -28.60 2.18 -7.98
CA PRO A 90 -29.40 3.07 -8.83
C PRO A 90 -28.74 4.44 -9.09
N GLU A 91 -27.69 4.76 -8.35
CA GLU A 91 -26.89 5.97 -8.50
C GLU A 91 -25.46 5.73 -9.00
N ALA A 92 -25.15 4.54 -9.53
CA ALA A 92 -23.81 4.22 -10.05
C ALA A 92 -23.41 5.14 -11.20
N VAL A 93 -24.37 5.50 -12.05
CA VAL A 93 -24.16 6.46 -13.14
C VAL A 93 -24.59 7.83 -12.66
N LYS A 94 -23.62 8.74 -12.52
CA LYS A 94 -23.86 10.13 -12.16
C LYS A 94 -23.99 11.00 -13.41
N THR A 95 -24.86 12.01 -13.37
CA THR A 95 -25.00 12.95 -14.48
C THR A 95 -23.75 13.81 -14.61
N ASP A 96 -23.51 14.36 -15.81
CA ASP A 96 -22.42 15.30 -16.05
C ASP A 96 -22.49 16.51 -15.11
N GLU A 97 -23.70 17.01 -14.81
CA GLU A 97 -23.91 18.10 -13.87
C GLU A 97 -23.49 17.70 -12.45
N TRP A 98 -23.88 16.49 -12.01
CA TRP A 98 -23.50 15.98 -10.71
C TRP A 98 -21.98 15.79 -10.61
N LEU A 99 -21.36 15.24 -11.65
CA LEU A 99 -19.90 15.04 -11.72
C LEU A 99 -19.14 16.38 -11.77
N LYS A 100 -19.67 17.41 -12.43
CA LYS A 100 -19.08 18.75 -12.41
C LYS A 100 -19.18 19.41 -11.04
N GLU A 101 -20.23 19.12 -10.28
CA GLU A 101 -20.45 19.69 -8.95
C GLU A 101 -19.76 18.90 -7.83
N ASN A 102 -19.67 17.57 -7.94
CA ASN A 102 -19.24 16.68 -6.86
C ASN A 102 -18.05 15.77 -7.21
N GLY A 103 -17.73 15.65 -8.50
CA GLY A 103 -16.65 14.78 -8.98
C GLY A 103 -15.28 15.43 -8.80
N THR A 104 -14.31 14.62 -8.36
CA THR A 104 -12.91 15.04 -8.20
C THR A 104 -12.01 14.24 -9.13
N CYS A 105 -11.23 14.92 -9.97
CA CYS A 105 -10.26 14.28 -10.85
C CYS A 105 -9.03 13.83 -10.05
N LEU A 106 -8.63 12.56 -10.20
CA LEU A 106 -7.44 11.99 -9.57
C LEU A 106 -6.24 11.87 -10.53
N ASP A 107 -6.38 12.34 -11.76
CA ASP A 107 -5.40 12.18 -12.84
C ASP A 107 -4.63 13.47 -13.16
N ASN A 108 -4.74 14.49 -12.29
CA ASN A 108 -4.06 15.78 -12.47
C ASN A 108 -2.54 15.72 -12.26
N ILE A 109 -2.03 14.65 -11.63
CA ILE A 109 -0.60 14.53 -11.28
C ILE A 109 -0.01 13.18 -11.67
N ARG A 110 1.28 13.20 -12.00
CA ARG A 110 2.10 12.01 -12.28
C ARG A 110 3.43 12.10 -11.53
N ALA A 111 4.01 10.94 -11.17
CA ALA A 111 5.34 10.90 -10.58
C ALA A 111 6.42 10.91 -11.67
N ASP A 112 7.43 11.76 -11.53
CA ASP A 112 8.62 11.79 -12.39
C ASP A 112 9.89 12.14 -11.61
N GLN A 113 11.04 12.25 -12.26
CA GLN A 113 12.29 12.72 -11.66
C GLN A 113 12.14 14.18 -11.21
N SER A 114 12.34 14.46 -9.92
CA SER A 114 12.22 15.81 -9.36
C SER A 114 13.32 16.74 -9.90
N THR A 115 12.99 18.03 -10.00
CA THR A 115 13.94 19.12 -10.26
C THR A 115 14.68 19.58 -9.00
N VAL A 116 14.27 19.12 -7.81
CA VAL A 116 14.95 19.36 -6.55
C VAL A 116 16.07 18.33 -6.38
N ASP A 117 17.29 18.84 -6.19
CA ASP A 117 18.46 18.00 -5.96
C ASP A 117 18.22 17.04 -4.80
N GLN A 118 18.54 15.76 -5.00
CA GLN A 118 18.44 14.69 -4.02
C GLN A 118 17.02 14.33 -3.54
N ALA A 119 15.96 15.02 -3.99
CA ALA A 119 14.57 14.63 -3.68
C ALA A 119 14.16 13.32 -4.37
N GLY A 120 14.90 12.88 -5.39
CA GLY A 120 14.59 11.67 -6.14
C GLY A 120 13.41 11.92 -7.08
N ARG A 121 12.19 11.61 -6.64
CA ARG A 121 10.98 11.78 -7.45
C ARG A 121 10.14 12.96 -7.00
N GLY A 122 9.45 13.57 -7.96
CA GLY A 122 8.54 14.70 -7.79
C GLY A 122 7.17 14.40 -8.39
N ALA A 123 6.17 15.20 -8.01
CA ALA A 123 4.85 15.18 -8.61
C ALA A 123 4.72 16.31 -9.65
N PHE A 124 4.26 15.98 -10.85
CA PHE A 124 4.17 16.89 -11.97
C PHE A 124 2.74 16.96 -12.49
N ALA A 125 2.30 18.15 -12.89
CA ALA A 125 0.98 18.34 -13.47
C ALA A 125 0.87 17.63 -14.83
N THR A 126 -0.21 16.88 -15.05
CA THR A 126 -0.48 16.18 -16.33
C THR A 126 -1.20 17.06 -17.36
N ARG A 127 -1.60 18.26 -16.95
CA ARG A 127 -2.34 19.25 -17.74
C ARG A 127 -2.20 20.61 -17.07
N LYS A 128 -2.61 21.67 -17.77
CA LYS A 128 -2.71 23.00 -17.18
C LYS A 128 -3.78 23.05 -16.07
N LEU A 129 -3.40 23.52 -14.89
CA LEU A 129 -4.30 23.72 -13.74
C LEU A 129 -4.39 25.22 -13.44
N LYS A 130 -5.61 25.72 -13.23
CA LYS A 130 -5.81 27.13 -12.87
C LYS A 130 -5.63 27.32 -11.37
N GLN A 131 -5.23 28.52 -10.97
CA GLN A 131 -5.28 28.94 -9.57
C GLN A 131 -6.65 28.64 -8.94
N GLY A 132 -6.66 28.09 -7.73
CA GLY A 132 -7.83 27.69 -6.96
C GLY A 132 -8.37 26.29 -7.28
N THR A 133 -7.81 25.60 -8.27
CA THR A 133 -8.24 24.24 -8.64
C THR A 133 -7.72 23.23 -7.63
N ALA A 134 -8.57 22.27 -7.23
CA ALA A 134 -8.13 21.10 -6.48
C ALA A 134 -7.27 20.19 -7.36
N ILE A 135 -6.01 20.01 -6.96
CA ILE A 135 -5.03 19.18 -7.65
C ILE A 135 -5.29 17.71 -7.33
N ALA A 136 -5.31 17.36 -6.04
CA ALA A 136 -5.55 16.00 -5.58
C ALA A 136 -6.15 16.00 -4.17
N PRO A 137 -7.10 15.10 -3.87
CA PRO A 137 -7.53 14.84 -2.52
C PRO A 137 -6.49 13.99 -1.77
N LEU A 138 -6.43 14.19 -0.47
CA LEU A 138 -5.59 13.50 0.51
C LEU A 138 -6.49 12.87 1.59
N PRO A 139 -7.14 11.75 1.31
CA PRO A 139 -7.77 10.97 2.36
C PRO A 139 -6.73 10.55 3.40
N MET A 140 -7.05 10.75 4.68
CA MET A 140 -6.10 10.64 5.79
C MET A 140 -6.38 9.45 6.69
N ILE A 141 -5.32 8.73 7.03
CA ILE A 141 -5.28 7.78 8.13
C ILE A 141 -4.73 8.51 9.35
N HIS A 142 -5.50 8.54 10.45
CA HIS A 142 -5.03 9.07 11.72
C HIS A 142 -4.14 8.05 12.45
N MET A 143 -3.05 8.54 13.02
CA MET A 143 -2.09 7.74 13.78
C MET A 143 -1.64 8.50 15.01
N ASP A 144 -1.36 7.75 16.08
CA ASP A 144 -0.70 8.27 17.27
C ASP A 144 0.81 8.36 17.02
N ARG A 145 1.36 9.58 17.13
CA ARG A 145 2.78 9.91 16.98
C ARG A 145 3.69 9.00 17.80
N HIS A 146 3.27 8.58 18.99
CA HIS A 146 4.05 7.71 19.86
C HIS A 146 4.23 6.30 19.29
N LYS A 147 3.31 5.84 18.42
CA LYS A 147 3.42 4.54 17.74
C LYS A 147 4.51 4.50 16.68
N LEU A 148 4.98 5.66 16.23
CA LEU A 148 6.10 5.76 15.30
C LEU A 148 7.46 5.81 15.99
N GLN A 149 7.52 5.71 17.33
CA GLN A 149 8.80 5.65 18.04
C GLN A 149 9.46 4.28 17.88
N ILE A 150 10.76 4.29 17.59
CA ILE A 150 11.62 3.11 17.55
C ILE A 150 12.41 3.05 18.84
N PHE A 151 12.43 1.88 19.47
CA PHE A 151 13.16 1.61 20.71
C PHE A 151 14.29 0.64 20.44
N GLU A 152 15.44 0.87 21.06
CA GLU A 152 16.53 -0.10 21.09
C GLU A 152 16.26 -1.17 22.14
N GLU A 153 16.74 -2.39 21.91
CA GLU A 153 16.56 -3.49 22.84
C GLU A 153 17.15 -3.14 24.22
N GLY A 154 16.32 -3.26 25.26
CA GLY A 154 16.71 -2.94 26.64
C GLY A 154 16.77 -1.45 26.97
N ASN A 155 16.46 -0.55 26.02
CA ASN A 155 16.42 0.89 26.25
C ASN A 155 14.97 1.41 26.20
N PRO A 156 14.40 1.88 27.33
CA PRO A 156 13.03 2.42 27.35
C PRO A 156 12.93 3.79 26.68
N LYS A 157 14.05 4.43 26.35
CA LYS A 157 14.07 5.70 25.63
C LYS A 157 13.99 5.42 24.13
N ALA A 158 13.04 6.08 23.46
CA ALA A 158 12.96 6.07 22.01
C ALA A 158 14.30 6.54 21.42
N SER A 159 14.86 5.75 20.51
CA SER A 159 16.09 6.07 19.79
C SER A 159 15.82 7.11 18.69
N HIS A 160 14.83 6.83 17.83
CA HIS A 160 14.38 7.71 16.76
C HIS A 160 12.95 7.35 16.32
N GLN A 161 12.41 8.03 15.31
CA GLN A 161 11.08 7.71 14.75
C GLN A 161 11.17 6.82 13.49
N GLN A 162 10.05 6.26 13.04
CA GLN A 162 9.95 5.55 11.76
C GLN A 162 9.97 6.55 10.58
N MET A 163 10.51 6.17 9.41
CA MET A 163 10.61 7.11 8.28
C MET A 163 9.27 7.49 7.66
N ILE A 164 8.19 6.74 7.93
CA ILE A 164 6.84 7.11 7.48
C ILE A 164 6.41 8.50 7.98
N LEU A 165 7.05 9.01 9.04
CA LEU A 165 6.89 10.37 9.52
C LEU A 165 7.11 11.42 8.40
N ASN A 166 8.09 11.22 7.51
CA ASN A 166 8.40 12.15 6.41
C ASN A 166 7.26 12.34 5.41
N TYR A 167 6.29 11.43 5.42
CA TYR A 167 5.11 11.44 4.55
C TYR A 167 3.83 11.70 5.34
N SER A 168 3.94 11.98 6.64
CA SER A 168 2.81 12.25 7.52
C SER A 168 2.67 13.75 7.73
N TYR A 169 1.44 14.23 7.76
CA TYR A 169 1.09 15.59 8.13
C TYR A 169 0.84 15.67 9.64
N GLY A 170 1.30 16.73 10.28
CA GLY A 170 1.15 16.87 11.71
C GLY A 170 1.38 18.29 12.22
N HIS A 171 1.35 18.42 13.54
CA HIS A 171 1.63 19.65 14.24
C HIS A 171 2.51 19.35 15.46
N LYS A 172 3.51 20.21 15.73
CA LYS A 172 4.47 20.03 16.83
C LYS A 172 3.81 19.90 18.20
N ASP A 173 2.69 20.58 18.39
CA ASP A 173 1.92 20.58 19.64
C ASP A 173 0.86 19.47 19.68
N SER A 174 0.90 18.48 18.79
CA SER A 174 -0.09 17.41 18.69
C SER A 174 0.51 16.01 18.66
N SER A 175 -0.13 15.08 19.37
CA SER A 175 0.12 13.64 19.25
C SER A 175 -0.49 13.03 17.98
N LEU A 176 -1.36 13.75 17.27
CA LEU A 176 -2.02 13.29 16.05
C LEU A 176 -1.13 13.49 14.82
N LEU A 177 -0.92 12.40 14.08
CA LEU A 177 -0.36 12.39 12.73
C LEU A 177 -1.42 11.93 11.73
N LEU A 178 -1.34 12.48 10.52
CA LEU A 178 -2.26 12.19 9.42
C LEU A 178 -1.45 11.71 8.22
N PHE A 179 -1.59 10.44 7.85
CA PHE A 179 -0.92 9.87 6.70
C PHE A 179 -1.86 9.82 5.48
N PRO A 180 -1.50 10.46 4.36
CA PRO A 180 -2.30 10.42 3.15
C PRO A 180 -2.08 9.10 2.40
N TYR A 181 -3.17 8.46 1.97
CA TYR A 181 -3.12 7.23 1.18
C TYR A 181 -3.54 7.42 -0.28
N SER A 182 -3.61 8.66 -0.75
CA SER A 182 -3.89 8.98 -2.15
C SER A 182 -2.71 8.60 -3.06
N PRO A 183 -2.94 8.12 -4.29
CA PRO A 183 -1.86 7.84 -5.23
C PRO A 183 -1.04 9.09 -5.55
N VAL A 184 0.28 8.94 -5.73
CA VAL A 184 1.22 9.95 -6.24
C VAL A 184 1.44 11.18 -5.35
N VAL A 185 0.52 11.54 -4.44
CA VAL A 185 0.62 12.76 -3.61
C VAL A 185 1.86 12.78 -2.71
N ASN A 186 2.37 11.61 -2.31
CA ASN A 186 3.58 11.48 -1.50
C ASN A 186 4.88 11.82 -2.28
N TYR A 187 4.78 12.13 -3.58
CA TYR A 187 5.89 12.67 -4.38
C TYR A 187 5.83 14.20 -4.50
N ILE A 188 4.80 14.88 -3.98
CA ILE A 188 4.76 16.35 -3.98
C ILE A 188 5.82 16.82 -2.97
N ASN A 189 6.85 17.50 -3.44
CA ASN A 189 7.98 17.90 -2.60
C ASN A 189 7.79 19.28 -1.97
N ASN A 190 8.64 19.58 -0.98
CA ASN A 190 8.90 20.95 -0.55
C ASN A 190 9.83 21.68 -1.52
N ASN A 191 9.78 23.01 -1.50
CA ASN A 191 10.83 23.85 -2.07
C ASN A 191 11.31 24.87 -1.03
N ILE A 192 12.64 24.94 -0.84
CA ILE A 192 13.26 25.95 0.05
C ILE A 192 13.03 27.36 -0.51
N ASP A 193 13.04 27.49 -1.84
CA ASP A 193 12.64 28.72 -2.51
C ASP A 193 11.11 28.81 -2.53
N LYS A 194 10.56 29.57 -1.58
CA LYS A 194 9.11 29.72 -1.39
C LYS A 194 8.42 30.41 -2.57
N GLU A 195 9.15 31.09 -3.46
CA GLU A 195 8.58 31.61 -4.70
C GLU A 195 8.18 30.51 -5.68
N LYS A 196 8.81 29.32 -5.58
CA LYS A 196 8.48 28.15 -6.41
C LYS A 196 7.25 27.39 -5.91
N VAL A 197 6.91 27.48 -4.63
CA VAL A 197 5.70 26.87 -4.06
C VAL A 197 4.47 27.31 -4.88
N ASN A 198 3.71 26.34 -5.36
CA ASN A 198 2.61 26.54 -6.31
C ASN A 198 1.31 25.85 -5.90
N ALA A 199 1.33 25.11 -4.80
CA ALA A 199 0.16 24.55 -4.17
C ALA A 199 0.19 24.69 -2.64
N GLU A 200 -0.96 24.51 -2.02
CA GLU A 200 -1.11 24.47 -0.56
C GLU A 200 -2.10 23.39 -0.13
N VAL A 201 -2.09 23.04 1.15
CA VAL A 201 -3.03 22.10 1.73
C VAL A 201 -4.22 22.82 2.38
N ARG A 202 -5.44 22.30 2.20
CA ARG A 202 -6.66 22.78 2.87
C ARG A 202 -7.53 21.61 3.31
N TRP A 203 -8.41 21.82 4.30
CA TRP A 203 -9.44 20.84 4.61
C TRP A 203 -10.49 20.78 3.51
N SER A 204 -10.87 19.57 3.11
CA SER A 204 -11.99 19.36 2.20
C SER A 204 -13.31 19.78 2.87
N THR A 205 -14.18 20.44 2.11
CA THR A 205 -15.50 20.87 2.61
C THR A 205 -16.52 19.72 2.72
N GLY A 206 -16.22 18.57 2.09
CA GLY A 206 -17.16 17.45 1.95
C GLY A 206 -17.05 16.37 3.03
N PHE A 207 -15.96 16.32 3.79
CA PHE A 207 -15.63 15.17 4.64
C PHE A 207 -15.24 15.57 6.06
N GLY A 208 -15.61 14.76 7.07
CA GLY A 208 -15.04 14.85 8.41
C GLY A 208 -15.55 15.97 9.34
N LYS A 209 -16.67 16.64 9.03
CA LYS A 209 -17.18 17.84 9.76
C LYS A 209 -17.34 17.74 11.29
N ASN A 210 -17.26 16.54 11.87
CA ASN A 210 -17.41 16.32 13.30
C ASN A 210 -16.09 16.02 14.03
N TRP A 211 -15.00 15.74 13.31
CA TRP A 211 -13.71 15.35 13.92
C TRP A 211 -13.01 16.54 14.57
N GLU A 212 -13.15 17.74 14.00
CA GLU A 212 -12.60 18.99 14.56
C GLU A 212 -13.13 19.30 15.98
N ASN A 213 -14.31 18.75 16.31
CA ASN A 213 -14.93 18.91 17.63
C ASN A 213 -14.42 17.90 18.67
N LYS A 214 -13.68 16.87 18.25
CA LYS A 214 -13.10 15.83 19.11
C LYS A 214 -11.68 16.20 19.53
N THR A 215 -11.29 15.72 20.70
CA THR A 215 -9.90 15.69 21.17
C THR A 215 -9.11 14.56 20.49
N THR A 216 -7.78 14.61 20.55
CA THR A 216 -6.91 13.53 20.03
C THR A 216 -7.24 12.18 20.66
N ALA A 217 -7.46 12.14 21.98
CA ALA A 217 -7.84 10.93 22.71
C ALA A 217 -9.16 10.34 22.19
N GLU A 218 -10.20 11.17 22.01
CA GLU A 218 -11.48 10.72 21.46
C GLU A 218 -11.33 10.19 20.03
N ILE A 219 -10.48 10.81 19.20
CA ILE A 219 -10.20 10.33 17.83
C ILE A 219 -9.59 8.92 17.89
N PHE A 220 -8.56 8.70 18.72
CA PHE A 220 -7.90 7.40 18.83
C PHE A 220 -8.79 6.31 19.43
N GLU A 221 -9.72 6.65 20.32
CA GLU A 221 -10.61 5.69 20.97
C GLU A 221 -11.84 5.36 20.13
N THR A 222 -12.41 6.33 19.41
CA THR A 222 -13.74 6.20 18.80
C THR A 222 -13.72 6.06 17.29
N GLU A 223 -12.67 6.52 16.60
CA GLU A 223 -12.62 6.51 15.14
C GLU A 223 -11.83 5.29 14.64
N ASN A 224 -12.56 4.33 14.08
CA ASN A 224 -12.01 3.09 13.50
C ASN A 224 -11.97 3.11 11.96
N TYR A 225 -12.21 4.27 11.34
CA TYR A 225 -12.24 4.45 9.89
C TYR A 225 -11.58 5.78 9.51
N ALA A 226 -11.08 5.86 8.28
CA ALA A 226 -10.58 7.12 7.71
C ALA A 226 -11.77 8.03 7.35
N GLY A 227 -11.79 9.24 7.89
CA GLY A 227 -12.88 10.21 7.65
C GLY A 227 -12.42 11.64 7.35
N LEU A 228 -11.12 11.92 7.50
CA LEU A 228 -10.52 13.22 7.23
C LEU A 228 -9.96 13.27 5.82
N VAL A 229 -10.12 14.40 5.14
CA VAL A 229 -9.59 14.64 3.80
C VAL A 229 -8.98 16.03 3.75
N LEU A 230 -7.66 16.13 3.48
CA LEU A 230 -7.08 17.38 2.98
C LEU A 230 -7.19 17.41 1.45
N GLU A 231 -7.05 18.58 0.87
CA GLU A 231 -6.96 18.79 -0.57
C GLU A 231 -5.71 19.63 -0.85
N ILE A 232 -4.97 19.24 -1.89
CA ILE A 232 -3.93 20.08 -2.46
C ILE A 232 -4.61 21.04 -3.44
N ILE A 233 -4.48 22.34 -3.20
CA ILE A 233 -5.09 23.39 -4.02
C ILE A 233 -3.99 24.21 -4.70
N ALA A 234 -4.13 24.46 -6.00
CA ALA A 234 -3.22 25.33 -6.73
C ALA A 234 -3.35 26.79 -6.24
N ILE A 235 -2.25 27.43 -5.83
CA ILE A 235 -2.26 28.84 -5.39
C ILE A 235 -1.88 29.82 -6.51
N LYS A 236 -1.43 29.30 -7.65
CA LYS A 236 -1.20 30.00 -8.92
C LYS A 236 -1.53 29.07 -10.09
N ASP A 237 -1.55 29.61 -11.30
CA ASP A 237 -1.67 28.77 -12.50
C ASP A 237 -0.44 27.86 -12.63
N ILE A 238 -0.66 26.56 -12.84
CA ILE A 238 0.38 25.53 -13.00
C ILE A 238 0.31 25.02 -14.44
N GLN A 239 1.41 25.04 -15.17
CA GLN A 239 1.46 24.51 -16.54
C GLN A 239 1.52 22.99 -16.55
N GLU A 240 1.15 22.38 -17.68
CA GLU A 240 1.46 20.97 -17.93
C GLU A 240 2.97 20.74 -17.81
N ASP A 241 3.35 19.60 -17.21
CA ASP A 241 4.73 19.22 -16.89
C ASP A 241 5.46 20.13 -15.88
N GLU A 242 4.77 21.07 -15.23
CA GLU A 242 5.32 21.82 -14.12
C GLU A 242 5.33 20.96 -12.84
N GLU A 243 6.44 20.99 -12.09
CA GLU A 243 6.54 20.31 -10.80
C GLU A 243 5.70 21.03 -9.74
N ILE A 244 5.00 20.26 -8.94
CA ILE A 244 4.11 20.77 -7.90
C ILE A 244 4.86 20.75 -6.57
N PHE A 245 4.86 21.89 -5.90
CA PHE A 245 5.49 22.09 -4.60
C PHE A 245 4.49 22.64 -3.61
N ILE A 246 4.54 22.09 -2.38
CA ILE A 246 3.86 22.64 -1.21
C ILE A 246 4.89 23.12 -0.20
N ASP A 247 4.50 24.04 0.68
CA ASP A 247 5.36 24.43 1.79
C ASP A 247 5.22 23.40 2.93
N TYR A 248 6.31 22.71 3.27
CA TYR A 248 6.32 21.78 4.42
C TYR A 248 6.43 22.47 5.78
N GLY A 249 6.62 23.80 5.79
CA GLY A 249 6.70 24.63 6.97
C GLY A 249 8.14 24.95 7.40
N GLN A 250 8.31 26.09 8.08
CA GLN A 250 9.63 26.59 8.50
C GLN A 250 10.38 25.61 9.41
N ALA A 251 9.67 24.91 10.30
CA ALA A 251 10.30 23.94 11.20
C ALA A 251 10.96 22.79 10.42
N TRP A 252 10.33 22.36 9.32
CA TRP A 252 10.88 21.36 8.43
C TRP A 252 12.13 21.90 7.71
N ASP A 253 12.07 23.12 7.18
CA ASP A 253 13.21 23.75 6.48
C ASP A 253 14.42 23.87 7.41
N ASP A 254 14.21 24.33 8.63
CA ASP A 254 15.25 24.47 9.65
C ASP A 254 15.85 23.10 10.01
N ALA A 255 15.00 22.09 10.17
CA ALA A 255 15.42 20.72 10.45
C ALA A 255 16.22 20.12 9.29
N TRP A 256 15.81 20.38 8.04
CA TRP A 256 16.48 19.90 6.84
C TRP A 256 17.85 20.56 6.68
N GLN A 257 17.93 21.89 6.85
CA GLN A 257 19.21 22.61 6.83
C GLN A 257 20.16 22.11 7.93
N LYS A 258 19.64 21.91 9.14
CA LYS A 258 20.42 21.32 10.23
C LYS A 258 20.89 19.91 9.87
N HIS A 259 20.02 19.09 9.28
CA HIS A 259 20.37 17.75 8.83
C HIS A 259 21.49 17.79 7.79
N LEU A 260 21.41 18.64 6.76
CA LEU A 260 22.47 18.77 5.75
C LEU A 260 23.83 19.16 6.37
N ASN A 261 23.83 20.04 7.37
CA ASN A 261 25.05 20.48 8.06
C ASN A 261 25.64 19.40 8.98
N ASP A 262 24.78 18.64 9.65
CA ASP A 262 25.17 17.62 10.63
C ASP A 262 25.35 16.23 10.01
N TRP A 263 24.90 16.02 8.77
CA TRP A 263 24.86 14.71 8.13
C TRP A 263 26.27 14.15 7.99
N LYS A 264 26.45 12.97 8.55
CA LYS A 264 27.68 12.20 8.42
C LYS A 264 27.35 10.92 7.69
N ARG A 265 28.16 10.64 6.68
CA ARG A 265 28.14 9.37 5.97
C ARG A 265 28.28 8.22 6.96
N THR A 266 27.35 7.26 6.93
CA THR A 266 27.48 6.02 7.69
C THR A 266 28.72 5.25 7.22
N PRO A 267 29.56 4.71 8.11
CA PRO A 267 30.70 3.88 7.72
C PRO A 267 30.28 2.80 6.71
N ASP A 268 31.12 2.56 5.70
CA ASP A 268 30.93 1.54 4.65
C ASP A 268 29.74 1.77 3.70
N SER A 269 29.04 2.91 3.78
CA SER A 269 27.92 3.21 2.88
C SER A 269 28.33 3.37 1.41
N GLU A 270 29.61 3.58 1.10
CA GLU A 270 30.16 3.47 -0.28
C GLU A 270 30.00 2.09 -0.89
N TYR A 271 29.89 1.07 -0.05
CA TYR A 271 29.74 -0.31 -0.50
C TYR A 271 28.29 -0.75 -0.52
N PHE A 272 27.34 0.12 -0.11
CA PHE A 272 25.92 -0.23 -0.10
C PHE A 272 25.41 -0.51 -1.51
N ILE A 273 24.80 -1.68 -1.69
CA ILE A 273 24.09 -2.02 -2.92
C ILE A 273 22.69 -2.51 -2.53
N PRO A 274 21.62 -1.96 -3.13
CA PRO A 274 20.28 -2.47 -2.93
C PRO A 274 20.18 -3.94 -3.35
N VAL A 275 19.67 -4.80 -2.47
CA VAL A 275 19.61 -6.25 -2.69
C VAL A 275 18.81 -6.65 -3.93
N HIS A 276 17.79 -5.88 -4.31
CA HIS A 276 17.04 -6.13 -5.55
C HIS A 276 17.93 -6.07 -6.79
N ARG A 277 18.99 -5.24 -6.81
CA ARG A 277 19.96 -5.20 -7.92
C ARG A 277 20.84 -6.45 -7.95
N LEU A 278 21.09 -7.06 -6.79
CA LEU A 278 21.86 -8.30 -6.66
C LEU A 278 21.03 -9.54 -7.00
N ASN A 279 19.70 -9.44 -6.94
CA ASN A 279 18.77 -10.52 -7.29
C ASN A 279 18.21 -10.43 -8.72
N GLN A 280 18.48 -9.37 -9.50
CA GLN A 280 18.00 -9.24 -10.89
C GLN A 280 18.60 -10.31 -11.82
N SER A 281 17.76 -10.85 -12.71
CA SER A 281 17.94 -12.11 -13.45
C SER A 281 19.09 -12.15 -14.47
N ASP A 282 19.62 -11.00 -14.88
CA ASP A 282 20.58 -10.94 -16.00
C ASP A 282 22.06 -11.03 -15.57
N ASN A 283 22.38 -11.13 -14.28
CA ASN A 283 23.76 -11.42 -13.89
C ASN A 283 23.95 -11.89 -12.45
N GLN A 284 24.57 -13.06 -12.35
CA GLN A 284 25.40 -13.59 -11.27
C GLN A 284 24.79 -14.75 -10.45
N ASP A 285 25.44 -15.89 -10.65
CA ASP A 285 25.54 -16.93 -9.66
C ASP A 285 25.83 -16.36 -8.28
N ALA A 286 25.26 -16.99 -7.25
CA ALA A 286 25.59 -16.65 -5.88
C ALA A 286 27.06 -16.97 -5.61
N ARG A 287 27.77 -16.02 -4.99
CA ARG A 287 29.22 -16.12 -4.76
C ARG A 287 29.50 -17.11 -3.64
N THR A 288 30.37 -18.07 -3.92
CA THR A 288 30.95 -18.99 -2.95
C THR A 288 31.78 -18.25 -1.90
N GLU A 289 32.00 -18.88 -0.75
CA GLU A 289 32.87 -18.33 0.31
C GLU A 289 34.29 -18.01 -0.22
N ALA A 290 34.79 -18.78 -1.19
CA ALA A 290 36.09 -18.50 -1.82
C ALA A 290 36.06 -17.24 -2.68
N GLU A 291 35.01 -17.04 -3.49
CA GLU A 291 34.83 -15.85 -4.32
C GLU A 291 34.65 -14.59 -3.45
N GLN A 292 33.92 -14.71 -2.33
CA GLN A 292 33.69 -13.60 -1.40
C GLN A 292 34.96 -13.10 -0.69
N ARG A 293 36.05 -13.87 -0.65
CA ARG A 293 37.34 -13.39 -0.11
C ARG A 293 37.96 -12.27 -0.95
N ASN A 294 37.74 -12.33 -2.26
CA ASN A 294 38.27 -11.34 -3.21
C ASN A 294 37.20 -10.34 -3.67
N ASN A 295 35.91 -10.73 -3.59
CA ASN A 295 34.76 -9.92 -4.00
C ASN A 295 33.58 -10.11 -3.03
N PRO A 296 33.69 -9.58 -1.80
CA PRO A 296 32.66 -9.76 -0.77
C PRO A 296 31.34 -9.10 -1.19
N TYR A 297 30.24 -9.64 -0.68
CA TYR A 297 28.99 -8.89 -0.73
C TYR A 297 29.06 -7.66 0.18
N PRO A 298 28.31 -6.60 -0.14
CA PRO A 298 28.16 -5.45 0.74
C PRO A 298 27.79 -5.82 2.18
N PRO A 299 28.20 -5.01 3.18
CA PRO A 299 27.89 -5.27 4.58
C PRO A 299 26.40 -5.38 4.89
N ASN A 300 25.52 -4.74 4.09
CA ASN A 300 24.07 -4.80 4.24
C ASN A 300 23.45 -6.10 3.73
N VAL A 301 24.23 -7.02 3.15
CA VAL A 301 23.70 -8.20 2.47
C VAL A 301 23.90 -9.46 3.32
N GLU A 302 22.88 -10.31 3.30
CA GLU A 302 22.87 -11.66 3.85
C GLU A 302 22.29 -12.64 2.84
N ILE A 303 22.74 -13.89 2.89
CA ILE A 303 22.28 -14.94 2.00
C ILE A 303 21.32 -15.83 2.78
N ILE A 304 20.12 -16.01 2.25
CA ILE A 304 19.14 -16.97 2.75
C ILE A 304 18.91 -18.07 1.72
N CYS A 305 18.58 -19.25 2.21
CA CYS A 305 18.25 -20.42 1.42
C CYS A 305 16.87 -20.92 1.86
N TYR A 306 16.01 -21.30 0.91
CA TYR A 306 14.69 -21.86 1.18
C TYR A 306 14.77 -23.37 1.37
N ILE A 307 14.84 -23.82 2.63
CA ILE A 307 15.03 -25.23 3.00
C ILE A 307 14.15 -25.53 4.23
N GLN A 308 13.43 -26.65 4.18
CA GLN A 308 12.55 -27.10 5.26
C GLN A 308 13.28 -27.22 6.62
N ASN A 309 12.66 -26.72 7.69
CA ASN A 309 13.25 -26.68 9.03
C ASN A 309 13.48 -28.07 9.64
N GLU A 310 12.68 -29.04 9.19
CA GLU A 310 12.72 -30.46 9.57
C GLU A 310 14.11 -31.07 9.35
N ILE A 311 14.95 -30.48 8.48
CA ILE A 311 16.32 -30.91 8.24
C ILE A 311 17.15 -30.94 9.54
N PHE A 312 16.93 -30.01 10.47
CA PHE A 312 17.70 -29.96 11.71
C PHE A 312 17.31 -31.03 12.73
N GLU A 313 16.10 -31.56 12.63
CA GLU A 313 15.57 -32.62 13.49
C GLU A 313 15.96 -33.99 12.94
N GLN A 314 15.83 -34.18 11.63
CA GLN A 314 16.00 -35.47 10.98
C GLN A 314 17.46 -35.79 10.64
N GLU A 315 18.22 -34.79 10.17
CA GLU A 315 19.63 -34.97 9.78
C GLU A 315 20.56 -34.59 10.93
N ALA A 316 20.04 -34.71 12.15
CA ALA A 316 20.67 -34.18 13.33
C ALA A 316 22.01 -34.84 13.69
N GLN A 317 22.29 -36.02 13.15
CA GLN A 317 23.45 -36.83 13.51
C GLN A 317 24.30 -37.18 12.28
N THR A 318 23.92 -36.67 11.10
CA THR A 318 24.51 -37.04 9.83
C THR A 318 25.79 -36.24 9.61
N ARG A 319 26.90 -36.93 9.32
CA ARG A 319 28.22 -36.31 9.07
C ARG A 319 28.49 -35.99 7.59
N GLY A 320 27.46 -35.93 6.75
CA GLY A 320 27.59 -35.82 5.30
C GLY A 320 26.70 -34.75 4.66
N GLU A 321 26.84 -34.58 3.35
CA GLU A 321 25.99 -33.71 2.54
C GLU A 321 24.58 -34.31 2.41
N VAL A 322 23.56 -33.48 2.61
CA VAL A 322 22.15 -33.86 2.50
C VAL A 322 21.60 -33.41 1.14
N PRO A 323 20.92 -34.27 0.37
CA PRO A 323 20.25 -33.89 -0.87
C PRO A 323 19.13 -32.87 -0.65
N TYR A 324 19.18 -31.75 -1.38
CA TYR A 324 18.15 -30.71 -1.36
C TYR A 324 16.74 -31.27 -1.63
N GLU A 325 16.63 -32.27 -2.50
CA GLU A 325 15.37 -32.88 -2.93
C GLU A 325 14.54 -33.45 -1.77
N ARG A 326 15.17 -33.77 -0.63
CA ARG A 326 14.49 -34.28 0.57
C ARG A 326 13.81 -33.20 1.40
N TYR A 327 14.26 -31.96 1.28
CA TYR A 327 13.89 -30.83 2.15
C TYR A 327 13.54 -29.58 1.32
N MET A 328 13.09 -29.78 0.09
CA MET A 328 12.72 -28.67 -0.79
C MET A 328 11.58 -27.89 -0.16
N ALA A 329 11.76 -26.58 -0.09
CA ALA A 329 10.70 -25.65 0.20
C ALA A 329 10.36 -24.87 -1.06
N GLU A 330 9.09 -24.51 -1.20
CA GLU A 330 8.70 -23.50 -2.18
C GLU A 330 9.44 -22.20 -1.86
N ALA A 331 10.11 -21.62 -2.86
CA ALA A 331 10.57 -20.24 -2.77
C ALA A 331 9.33 -19.40 -2.44
N GLU A 332 9.45 -18.45 -1.49
CA GLU A 332 8.35 -17.66 -0.88
C GLU A 332 7.79 -18.20 0.45
N ASN A 333 8.05 -19.45 0.84
CA ASN A 333 7.68 -19.90 2.19
C ASN A 333 8.64 -19.31 3.24
N GLN A 334 8.24 -18.20 3.87
CA GLN A 334 9.02 -17.51 4.91
C GLN A 334 9.41 -18.42 6.09
N ASN A 335 8.60 -19.43 6.42
CA ASN A 335 8.93 -20.36 7.50
C ASN A 335 10.12 -21.27 7.17
N SER A 336 10.51 -21.34 5.90
CA SER A 336 11.64 -22.14 5.41
C SER A 336 12.87 -21.31 5.05
N SER A 337 12.88 -20.00 5.33
CA SER A 337 14.04 -19.14 5.05
C SER A 337 15.12 -19.35 6.11
N GLN A 338 16.28 -19.87 5.71
CA GLN A 338 17.39 -20.15 6.60
C GLN A 338 18.64 -19.38 6.16
N LYS A 339 19.33 -18.74 7.12
CA LYS A 339 20.64 -18.13 6.86
C LYS A 339 21.62 -19.21 6.40
N CYS A 340 22.27 -18.99 5.26
CA CYS A 340 23.18 -19.96 4.69
C CYS A 340 24.46 -19.32 4.15
N LYS A 341 25.47 -20.17 3.94
CA LYS A 341 26.72 -19.81 3.26
C LYS A 341 26.89 -20.71 2.04
N ILE A 342 27.38 -20.14 0.94
CA ILE A 342 27.62 -20.90 -0.28
C ILE A 342 29.01 -21.51 -0.21
N VAL A 343 29.10 -22.83 -0.02
CA VAL A 343 30.38 -23.52 0.12
C VAL A 343 31.02 -23.75 -1.24
N ARG A 344 30.28 -24.35 -2.18
CA ARG A 344 30.75 -24.59 -3.56
C ARG A 344 29.61 -24.46 -4.56
N ARG A 345 29.96 -24.13 -5.80
CA ARG A 345 29.10 -24.13 -6.98
C ARG A 345 29.52 -25.26 -7.92
N SER A 346 28.56 -25.93 -8.53
CA SER A 346 28.75 -26.96 -9.55
C SER A 346 27.64 -26.86 -10.57
N ASP A 347 27.91 -27.08 -11.84
CA ASP A 347 26.88 -27.04 -12.87
C ASP A 347 26.30 -28.43 -13.12
N ASP A 348 24.99 -28.49 -13.35
CA ASP A 348 24.33 -29.72 -13.76
C ASP A 348 24.53 -30.01 -15.27
N SER A 349 23.99 -31.13 -15.74
CA SER A 349 24.11 -31.54 -17.15
C SER A 349 23.51 -30.54 -18.15
N ASN A 350 22.64 -29.64 -17.69
CA ASN A 350 21.99 -28.61 -18.51
C ASN A 350 22.70 -27.25 -18.39
N GLY A 351 23.84 -27.18 -17.68
CA GLY A 351 24.57 -25.94 -17.43
C GLY A 351 23.91 -25.03 -16.40
N GLN A 352 22.96 -25.54 -15.60
CA GLN A 352 22.38 -24.76 -14.50
C GLN A 352 23.23 -24.94 -13.25
N SER A 353 23.55 -23.83 -12.60
CA SER A 353 24.33 -23.88 -11.38
C SER A 353 23.53 -24.42 -10.20
N LYS A 354 24.14 -25.39 -9.53
CA LYS A 354 23.73 -26.03 -8.29
C LYS A 354 24.75 -25.71 -7.19
N TYR A 355 24.26 -25.61 -5.96
CA TYR A 355 25.04 -25.10 -4.85
C TYR A 355 25.08 -26.12 -3.71
N LEU A 356 26.27 -26.25 -3.10
CA LEU A 356 26.40 -26.77 -1.75
C LEU A 356 26.32 -25.60 -0.80
N VAL A 357 25.34 -25.62 0.10
CA VAL A 357 25.15 -24.57 1.10
C VAL A 357 25.34 -25.13 2.49
N ALA A 358 25.94 -24.33 3.37
CA ALA A 358 26.04 -24.63 4.79
C ALA A 358 25.02 -23.78 5.55
N ILE A 359 24.14 -24.43 6.29
CA ILE A 359 23.10 -23.78 7.11
C ILE A 359 23.44 -24.02 8.57
N THR A 360 23.45 -22.96 9.37
CA THR A 360 23.77 -23.05 10.80
C THR A 360 22.54 -22.72 11.64
N LYS A 361 22.10 -23.66 12.49
CA LYS A 361 21.04 -23.40 13.46
C LYS A 361 21.56 -22.46 14.54
N ILE A 362 20.83 -21.38 14.80
CA ILE A 362 21.16 -20.39 15.83
C ILE A 362 21.24 -21.06 17.21
N GLU A 363 20.30 -21.96 17.51
CA GLU A 363 20.30 -22.75 18.72
C GLU A 363 21.19 -24.00 18.57
N GLY A 364 22.27 -24.06 19.35
CA GLY A 364 23.18 -25.21 19.41
C GLY A 364 24.32 -25.23 18.39
N GLY A 365 24.43 -24.21 17.53
CA GLY A 365 25.60 -23.99 16.65
C GLY A 365 25.83 -25.07 15.59
N LYS A 366 24.83 -25.91 15.35
CA LYS A 366 24.93 -27.05 14.45
C LYS A 366 24.86 -26.60 12.99
N THR A 367 25.81 -27.08 12.19
CA THR A 367 25.87 -26.76 10.76
C THR A 367 25.55 -28.00 9.93
N ILE A 368 24.62 -27.89 8.98
CA ILE A 368 24.25 -28.93 8.03
C ILE A 368 24.64 -28.46 6.63
N GLN A 369 25.21 -29.36 5.83
CA GLN A 369 25.54 -29.09 4.44
C GLN A 369 24.47 -29.70 3.54
N VAL A 370 23.87 -28.89 2.68
CA VAL A 370 22.83 -29.29 1.74
C VAL A 370 23.35 -29.12 0.32
N ASN A 371 23.37 -30.21 -0.44
CA ASN A 371 23.86 -30.21 -1.82
C ASN A 371 22.73 -30.10 -2.83
N ASN A 372 23.07 -29.74 -4.07
CA ASN A 372 22.15 -29.59 -5.19
C ASN A 372 21.08 -28.50 -5.03
N VAL A 373 21.31 -27.50 -4.16
CA VAL A 373 20.38 -26.37 -4.02
C VAL A 373 20.38 -25.54 -5.32
N PRO A 374 19.23 -25.29 -5.95
CA PRO A 374 19.17 -24.48 -7.18
C PRO A 374 19.29 -22.97 -6.88
N ARG A 375 19.78 -22.18 -7.84
CA ARG A 375 19.93 -20.71 -7.70
C ARG A 375 18.66 -20.00 -7.26
N GLN A 376 17.50 -20.44 -7.74
CA GLN A 376 16.18 -19.86 -7.45
C GLN A 376 15.74 -20.03 -5.97
N ASN A 377 16.37 -20.95 -5.24
CA ASN A 377 16.11 -21.17 -3.81
C ASN A 377 17.17 -20.50 -2.92
N ILE A 378 17.97 -19.61 -3.49
CA ILE A 378 18.96 -18.78 -2.80
C ILE A 378 18.60 -17.33 -3.05
N GLU A 379 18.45 -16.53 -2.00
CA GLU A 379 18.14 -15.12 -2.10
C GLU A 379 19.13 -14.28 -1.32
N LEU A 380 19.53 -13.14 -1.89
CA LEU A 380 20.25 -12.11 -1.17
C LEU A 380 19.24 -11.14 -0.56
N VAL A 381 19.27 -10.99 0.74
CA VAL A 381 18.36 -10.11 1.49
C VAL A 381 19.13 -9.06 2.26
N ASN A 382 18.45 -7.98 2.64
CA ASN A 382 19.04 -7.02 3.55
C ASN A 382 19.22 -7.69 4.90
N ARG A 383 20.39 -7.51 5.53
CA ARG A 383 20.57 -7.89 6.92
C ARG A 383 19.50 -7.21 7.77
N PRO A 384 18.97 -7.88 8.81
CA PRO A 384 18.10 -7.22 9.77
C PRO A 384 18.72 -5.90 10.26
N TYR A 385 17.91 -4.86 10.35
CA TYR A 385 18.32 -3.54 10.82
C TYR A 385 19.37 -2.80 9.97
N SER A 386 19.59 -3.22 8.71
CA SER A 386 20.56 -2.57 7.80
C SER A 386 19.94 -1.71 6.69
N SER A 387 18.60 -1.62 6.63
CA SER A 387 17.92 -0.73 5.68
C SER A 387 17.88 0.71 6.17
N ASP A 388 17.60 1.64 5.26
CA ASP A 388 17.53 3.08 5.56
C ASP A 388 16.55 3.45 6.69
N GLN A 389 15.52 2.61 6.89
CA GLN A 389 14.56 2.75 8.00
C GLN A 389 15.24 2.74 9.38
N HIS A 390 16.33 2.00 9.50
CA HIS A 390 17.06 1.75 10.75
C HIS A 390 18.29 2.65 10.92
N LEU A 391 18.64 3.46 9.91
CA LEU A 391 19.76 4.38 10.02
C LEU A 391 19.41 5.53 10.98
N GLU A 392 20.10 5.63 12.11
CA GLU A 392 19.85 6.66 13.13
C GLU A 392 19.94 8.07 12.56
N ASN A 393 20.89 8.31 11.64
CA ASN A 393 21.13 9.59 11.00
C ASN A 393 20.18 9.91 9.84
N SER A 394 19.22 9.05 9.47
CA SER A 394 18.23 9.38 8.44
C SER A 394 17.36 10.58 8.85
N PHE A 395 17.05 11.44 7.88
CA PHE A 395 16.17 12.59 8.11
C PHE A 395 14.75 12.13 8.43
N ARG A 396 14.15 12.71 9.47
CA ARG A 396 12.82 12.37 9.99
C ARG A 396 12.13 13.64 10.48
N HIS A 397 11.09 14.08 9.78
CA HIS A 397 10.30 15.25 10.16
C HIS A 397 8.92 15.20 9.48
N GLU A 398 7.83 15.43 10.23
CA GLU A 398 6.52 15.54 9.60
C GLU A 398 6.38 16.76 8.68
N ILE A 399 5.44 16.69 7.75
CA ILE A 399 4.97 17.84 6.99
C ILE A 399 4.06 18.67 7.90
N GLN A 400 4.34 19.96 8.06
CA GLN A 400 3.60 20.79 9.00
C GLN A 400 2.22 21.18 8.43
N ILE A 401 1.17 20.94 9.20
CA ILE A 401 -0.14 21.58 8.96
C ILE A 401 -0.11 22.99 9.58
N PRO A 402 -0.41 24.05 8.81
CA PRO A 402 -0.40 25.41 9.32
C PRO A 402 -1.37 25.62 10.49
N ASP A 403 -0.96 26.47 11.44
CA ASP A 403 -1.76 26.90 12.60
C ASP A 403 -3.16 27.41 12.22
N SER A 404 -3.28 28.05 11.06
CA SER A 404 -4.53 28.63 10.57
C SER A 404 -5.62 27.60 10.27
N ILE A 405 -5.24 26.34 10.03
CA ILE A 405 -6.17 25.26 9.71
C ILE A 405 -6.09 24.09 10.71
N PHE A 406 -5.12 24.06 11.62
CA PHE A 406 -5.01 22.98 12.61
C PHE A 406 -5.94 23.21 13.82
N PRO A 407 -6.88 22.29 14.12
CA PRO A 407 -7.81 22.46 15.24
C PRO A 407 -7.10 22.58 16.61
N GLU A 408 -7.49 23.57 17.41
CA GLU A 408 -6.89 23.81 18.73
C GLU A 408 -7.08 22.61 19.69
N LYS A 409 -8.22 21.90 19.59
CA LYS A 409 -8.50 20.70 20.38
C LYS A 409 -7.54 19.54 20.11
N TRP A 410 -6.85 19.57 18.98
CA TRP A 410 -5.88 18.53 18.63
C TRP A 410 -4.48 18.87 19.15
N ARG A 411 -4.27 20.06 19.74
CA ARG A 411 -2.97 20.49 20.27
C ARG A 411 -2.76 20.03 21.73
N ASP A 412 -2.84 18.73 21.94
CA ASP A 412 -2.77 18.08 23.25
C ASP A 412 -1.37 18.06 23.89
N LEU A 413 -0.32 18.38 23.13
CA LEU A 413 1.04 18.53 23.65
C LEU A 413 1.39 19.99 23.99
N LYS A 414 0.47 20.93 23.76
CA LYS A 414 0.63 22.34 24.12
C LYS A 414 0.56 22.47 25.64
N GLY A 415 1.69 22.79 26.25
CA GLY A 415 1.86 22.92 27.70
C GLY A 415 1.09 24.06 28.36
#